data_AF-A0A2A4KC71-F1
#
_entry.id   AF-A0A2A4KC71-F1
#
_cell.length_a   1.000
_cell.length_b   1.000
_cell.length_c   1.000
_cell.angle_alpha   90.00
_cell.angle_beta   90.00
_cell.angle_gamma   90.00
#
_symmetry.space_group_name_H-M   'P 1'
#
loop_
_entity.id
_entity.type
_entity.pdbx_description
1 polymer ?
#
loop_
_entity_poly.entity_id
_entity_poly.type
_entity_poly.pdbx_seq_one_letter_code
_entity_poly.pdbx_strand_id
1 'polypeptide(L)' 'MTQVVTLSAPNAQDCVALAEIELCGELMIAASAVVGEERLSPDRIDEVLKVRDESLGVRGRDTESWTAAVPRQAARRG' A
#
# COMPACT_ATOMS: atom_id res chain seq x y z
N MET A 1 29.31 10.25 -25.09
CA MET A 1 28.82 11.64 -25.00
C MET A 1 27.98 11.76 -23.75
N THR A 2 28.42 12.53 -22.76
CA THR A 2 27.64 12.79 -21.54
C THR A 2 26.82 14.04 -21.77
N GLN A 3 25.50 13.90 -21.86
CA GLN A 3 24.63 15.05 -21.99
C GLN A 3 24.43 15.66 -20.60
N VAL A 4 24.84 16.92 -20.44
CA VAL A 4 24.61 17.68 -19.21
C VAL A 4 23.28 18.39 -19.37
N VAL A 5 22.31 18.04 -18.53
CA VAL A 5 20.99 18.70 -18.49
C VAL A 5 21.06 19.80 -17.44
N THR A 6 20.81 21.04 -17.86
CA THR A 6 20.67 22.19 -16.97
C THR A 6 19.22 22.29 -16.51
N LEU A 7 18.96 22.11 -15.22
CA LEU A 7 17.63 22.33 -14.63
C LEU A 7 17.50 23.79 -14.21
N SER A 8 16.31 24.35 -14.43
CA SER A 8 15.95 25.68 -13.92
C SER A 8 15.59 25.59 -12.44
N ALA A 9 15.56 26.74 -11.75
CA ALA A 9 15.13 26.80 -10.36
C ALA A 9 13.67 26.31 -10.21
N PRO A 10 13.35 25.52 -9.16
CA PRO A 10 12.00 25.04 -8.94
C PRO A 10 11.05 26.21 -8.69
N ASN A 11 9.88 26.15 -9.30
CA ASN A 11 8.80 27.08 -9.01
C ASN A 11 8.03 26.64 -7.75
N ALA A 12 7.06 27.44 -7.31
CA ALA A 12 6.28 27.13 -6.11
C ALA A 12 5.56 25.77 -6.18
N GLN A 13 5.07 25.37 -7.36
CA GLN A 13 4.41 24.09 -7.57
C GLN A 13 5.40 22.93 -7.50
N ASP A 14 6.61 23.10 -8.03
CA ASP A 14 7.68 22.10 -7.92
C ASP A 14 8.03 21.87 -6.44
N CYS A 15 8.11 22.95 -5.64
CA CYS A 15 8.36 22.85 -4.19
C CYS A 15 7.25 22.10 -3.44
N VAL A 16 5.98 22.34 -3.79
CA VAL A 16 4.83 21.63 -3.21
C VAL A 16 4.88 20.14 -3.59
N ALA A 17 5.14 19.83 -4.86
CA ALA A 17 5.26 18.46 -5.33
C ALA A 17 6.41 17.70 -4.64
N LEU A 18 7.56 18.34 -4.46
CA LEU A 18 8.69 17.76 -3.73
C LEU A 18 8.36 17.50 -2.26
N ALA A 19 7.64 18.42 -1.60
CA ALA A 19 7.19 18.22 -0.22
C ALA A 19 6.18 17.06 -0.10
N GLU A 20 5.30 16.89 -1.09
CA GLU A 20 4.35 15.78 -1.14
C GLU A 20 5.06 14.43 -1.35
N ILE A 21 6.05 14.38 -2.23
CA ILE A 21 6.87 13.18 -2.47
C ILE A 21 7.59 12.75 -1.18
N GLU A 22 8.20 13.71 -0.47
CA GLU A 22 8.87 13.46 0.81
C GLU A 22 7.89 12.89 1.84
N LEU A 23 6.72 13.53 2.01
CA LEU A 23 5.66 13.05 2.90
C LEU A 23 5.18 11.63 2.53
N CYS A 24 5.03 11.35 1.23
CA CYS A 24 4.62 10.02 0.77
C CYS A 24 5.67 8.95 1.09
N GLY A 25 6.97 9.27 0.98
CA GLY A 25 8.06 8.38 1.37
C GLY A 25 8.01 8.02 2.86
N GLU A 26 7.87 9.02 3.72
CA GLU A 26 7.73 8.84 5.17
C GLU A 26 6.51 7.97 5.53
N LEU A 27 5.36 8.21 4.92
CA LEU A 27 4.15 7.41 5.16
C LEU A 27 4.31 5.95 4.68
N MET A 28 5.03 5.71 3.58
CA MET A 28 5.30 4.36 3.09
C MET A 28 6.21 3.58 4.03
N ILE A 29 7.24 4.24 4.58
CA ILE A 29 8.14 3.65 5.58
C ILE A 29 7.37 3.38 6.87
N ALA A 30 6.58 4.34 7.37
CA ALA A 30 5.76 4.16 8.57
C ALA A 30 4.77 3.00 8.41
N ALA A 31 4.06 2.93 7.28
CA ALA A 31 3.15 1.84 6.98
C ALA A 31 3.88 0.49 6.87
N SER A 32 5.08 0.47 6.27
CA SER A 32 5.89 -0.74 6.18
C SER A 32 6.48 -1.15 7.53
N ALA A 33 6.74 -0.23 8.44
CA ALA A 33 7.19 -0.54 9.80
C ALA A 33 6.11 -1.28 10.60
N VAL A 34 4.82 -1.09 10.25
CA VAL A 34 3.68 -1.85 10.80
C VAL A 34 3.67 -3.31 10.29
N VAL A 35 4.43 -3.65 9.24
CA VAL A 35 4.49 -5.02 8.67
C VAL A 35 5.13 -6.04 9.64
N GLY A 36 5.70 -5.57 10.76
CA GLY A 36 6.24 -6.41 11.84
C GLY A 36 5.29 -6.71 13.00
N GLU A 37 4.11 -6.08 13.06
CA GLU A 37 3.07 -6.50 14.01
C GLU A 37 2.53 -7.87 13.59
N GLU A 38 2.26 -8.75 14.57
CA GLU A 38 1.67 -10.05 14.27
C GLU A 38 0.43 -9.83 13.40
N ARG A 39 0.43 -10.46 12.21
CA ARG A 39 -0.74 -10.42 11.31
C ARG A 39 -1.96 -10.64 12.17
N LEU A 40 -2.94 -9.74 12.09
CA LEU A 40 -4.18 -9.88 12.84
C LEU A 40 -4.67 -11.33 12.73
N SER A 41 -5.10 -11.90 13.85
CA SER A 41 -5.71 -13.22 13.81
C SER A 41 -6.89 -13.21 12.83
N PRO A 42 -7.17 -14.33 12.14
CA PRO A 42 -8.30 -14.41 11.22
C PRO A 42 -9.62 -13.90 11.83
N ASP A 43 -9.89 -14.25 13.09
CA ASP A 43 -11.09 -13.80 13.81
C ASP A 43 -11.15 -12.28 13.98
N ARG A 44 -10.01 -11.63 14.26
CA ARG A 44 -9.92 -10.18 14.41
C ARG A 44 -10.02 -9.45 13.07
N ILE A 45 -9.55 -10.08 11.99
CA ILE A 45 -9.74 -9.59 10.62
C ILE A 45 -11.23 -9.58 10.29
N ASP A 46 -11.95 -10.68 10.55
CA ASP A 46 -13.39 -10.78 10.31
C ASP A 46 -14.20 -9.76 11.12
N GLU A 47 -13.84 -9.54 12.39
CA GLU A 47 -14.44 -8.51 13.24
C GLU A 47 -14.28 -7.10 12.64
N VAL A 48 -13.06 -6.73 12.25
CA VAL A 48 -12.75 -5.41 11.68
C VAL A 48 -13.42 -5.21 10.31
N LEU A 49 -13.44 -6.24 9.47
CA LEU A 49 -14.09 -6.16 8.16
C LEU A 49 -15.61 -6.03 8.28
N LYS A 50 -16.25 -6.69 9.25
CA LYS A 50 -17.69 -6.51 9.54
C LYS A 50 -18.01 -5.09 10.00
N VAL A 51 -17.18 -4.50 10.88
CA VAL A 51 -17.35 -3.09 11.30
C VAL A 51 -17.23 -2.13 10.10
N ARG A 52 -16.36 -2.44 9.14
CA ARG A 52 -16.22 -1.67 7.90
C ARG A 52 -17.40 -1.84 6.95
N ASP A 53 -17.97 -3.05 6.84
CA ASP A 53 -19.16 -3.31 6.02
C ASP A 53 -20.37 -2.50 6.53
N GLU A 54 -20.54 -2.48 7.86
CA GLU A 54 -21.54 -1.67 8.55
C GLU A 54 -21.28 -0.16 8.39
N SER A 55 -20.02 0.27 8.45
CA SER A 55 -19.65 1.69 8.34
C SER A 55 -19.62 2.23 6.91
N LEU A 56 -19.39 1.38 5.90
CA LEU A 56 -19.36 1.77 4.48
C LEU A 56 -20.68 1.46 3.77
N GLY A 57 -21.67 0.90 4.46
CA GLY A 57 -22.99 0.60 3.90
C GLY A 57 -22.91 -0.34 2.69
N VAL A 58 -21.88 -1.19 2.62
CA VAL A 58 -21.68 -2.12 1.51
C VAL A 58 -22.64 -3.29 1.72
N ARG A 59 -23.90 -3.11 1.30
CA ARG A 59 -24.83 -4.23 1.22
C ARG A 59 -24.31 -5.25 0.21
N GLY A 60 -23.72 -6.33 0.75
CA GLY A 60 -23.61 -7.66 0.16
C GLY A 60 -23.37 -7.70 -1.34
N ARG A 61 -22.10 -7.68 -1.75
CA ARG A 61 -21.71 -8.10 -3.09
C ARG A 61 -20.40 -8.90 -3.02
N ASP A 62 -20.57 -10.21 -3.20
CA ASP A 62 -19.60 -11.25 -3.58
C ASP A 62 -18.35 -11.43 -2.70
N THR A 63 -18.48 -12.24 -1.65
CA THR A 63 -17.36 -12.84 -0.89
C THR A 63 -16.65 -13.95 -1.67
N GLU A 64 -16.76 -14.00 -2.99
CA GLU A 64 -16.26 -15.11 -3.82
C GLU A 64 -15.37 -14.60 -4.97
N SER A 65 -14.26 -13.93 -4.65
CA SER A 65 -13.17 -13.77 -5.63
C SER A 65 -11.81 -13.36 -5.02
N TRP A 66 -11.55 -13.58 -3.73
CA TRP A 66 -10.20 -13.31 -3.17
C TRP A 66 -9.39 -14.59 -2.92
N THR A 67 -10.02 -15.76 -2.90
CA THR A 67 -9.32 -17.04 -2.67
C THR A 67 -8.69 -17.64 -3.92
N ALA A 68 -8.85 -17.01 -5.09
CA ALA A 68 -8.24 -17.47 -6.34
C ALA A 68 -6.77 -17.04 -6.44
N ALA A 69 -5.90 -17.92 -5.92
CA ALA A 69 -4.54 -18.17 -6.37
C ALA A 69 -3.49 -17.06 -6.16
N VAL A 70 -2.91 -17.00 -4.96
CA VAL A 70 -1.47 -16.70 -4.83
C VAL A 70 -0.72 -18.02 -5.02
N PRO A 71 0.06 -18.22 -6.11
CA PRO A 71 0.86 -19.42 -6.24
C PRO A 71 1.92 -19.41 -5.13
N ARG A 72 1.82 -20.33 -4.16
CA ARG A 72 2.93 -20.65 -3.26
C ARG A 72 4.13 -20.98 -4.13
N GLN A 73 5.22 -20.23 -3.99
CA GLN A 73 6.46 -20.45 -4.72
C GLN A 73 6.99 -21.86 -4.40
N ALA A 74 6.62 -22.82 -5.24
CA ALA A 74 7.11 -24.17 -5.18
C ALA A 74 8.49 -24.22 -5.85
N ALA A 75 9.48 -24.68 -5.09
CA ALA A 75 10.69 -25.34 -5.56
C ALA A 75 11.51 -24.63 -6.65
N ARG A 76 12.46 -23.80 -6.24
CA ARG A 76 13.75 -23.76 -6.96
C ARG A 76 14.63 -24.89 -6.44
N ARG A 77 14.43 -26.07 -7.02
CA ARG A 77 15.38 -27.19 -7.00
C ARG A 77 16.28 -27.00 -8.22
N GLY A 78 17.59 -27.03 -8.01
CA GLY A 78 18.63 -26.90 -9.04
C GLY A 78 19.95 -26.62 -8.36
#